data_AF-A0A5M6CXC1-F1
#
_entry.id   AF-A0A5M6CXC1-F1
#
_cell.length_a   1.000
_cell.length_b   1.000
_cell.length_c   1.000
_cell.angle_alpha   90.00
_cell.angle_beta   90.00
_cell.angle_gamma   90.00
#
_symmetry.space_group_name_H-M   'P 1'
#
loop_
_entity.id
_entity.type
_entity.pdbx_description
1 polymer ?
#
loop_
_entity_poly.entity_id
_entity_poly.type
_entity_poly.pdbx_seq_one_letter_code
_entity_poly.pdbx_strand_id
1 'polypeptide(L)'
;MNSVRIRFVGEPGEACHFIKTGPMDQMNPPAIEFGGGDIAEVQLRISEADEHCVDIKFADGTWAYQVPRDFFEELNEQNGR
;
A
#
# COMPACT_ATOMS: atom_id res chain seq x y z
N MET A 1 2.61 16.13 -5.00
CA MET A 1 2.75 14.66 -4.90
C MET A 1 1.76 14.07 -5.88
N ASN A 2 2.24 13.27 -6.83
CA ASN A 2 1.38 12.60 -7.81
C ASN A 2 0.80 11.34 -7.16
N SER A 3 -0.47 11.04 -7.41
CA SER A 3 -1.06 9.75 -7.04
C SER A 3 -0.63 8.67 -8.04
N VAL A 4 -0.60 7.43 -7.57
CA VAL A 4 -0.27 6.20 -8.29
C VAL A 4 -1.33 5.16 -7.94
N ARG A 5 -1.67 4.31 -8.91
CA ARG A 5 -2.53 3.15 -8.67
C ARG A 5 -1.67 1.94 -8.32
N ILE A 6 -2.01 1.25 -7.25
CA ILE A 6 -1.37 -0.01 -6.86
C ILE A 6 -2.39 -1.14 -6.90
N ARG A 7 -1.93 -2.36 -7.20
CA ARG A 7 -2.71 -3.59 -7.11
C ARG A 7 -2.13 -4.50 -6.03
N PHE A 8 -2.92 -4.92 -5.06
CA PHE A 8 -2.46 -5.88 -4.06
C PHE A 8 -2.23 -7.27 -4.69
N VAL A 9 -1.14 -7.93 -4.32
CA VAL A 9 -0.72 -9.21 -4.94
C VAL A 9 -1.64 -10.35 -4.48
N GLY A 10 -1.89 -11.33 -5.36
CA GLY A 10 -2.67 -12.53 -5.05
C GLY A 10 -4.02 -12.58 -5.75
N GLU A 11 -4.73 -13.70 -5.60
CA GLU A 11 -6.02 -13.93 -6.25
C GLU A 11 -7.19 -13.42 -5.39
N PRO A 12 -8.22 -12.81 -6.01
CA PRO A 12 -9.42 -12.38 -5.31
C PRO A 12 -10.08 -13.55 -4.56
N GLY A 13 -10.29 -13.38 -3.25
CA GLY A 13 -10.91 -14.38 -2.38
C GLY A 13 -9.97 -15.47 -1.85
N GLU A 14 -8.71 -15.50 -2.29
CA GLU A 14 -7.69 -16.44 -1.79
C GLU A 14 -6.59 -15.77 -0.97
N ALA A 15 -6.30 -14.49 -1.25
CA ALA A 15 -5.31 -13.69 -0.52
C ALA A 15 -5.95 -12.45 0.12
N CYS A 16 -5.55 -12.14 1.35
CA CYS A 16 -5.91 -10.90 2.06
C CYS A 16 -4.66 -10.26 2.69
N HIS A 17 -4.53 -8.95 2.52
CA HIS A 17 -3.47 -8.12 3.08
C HIS A 17 -4.05 -7.18 4.13
N PHE A 18 -3.49 -7.20 5.33
CA PHE A 18 -3.88 -6.31 6.42
C PHE A 18 -2.84 -5.20 6.56
N ILE A 19 -3.18 -4.01 6.07
CA ILE A 19 -2.30 -2.86 6.07
C ILE A 19 -2.58 -2.01 7.31
N LYS A 20 -1.62 -1.97 8.24
CA LYS A 20 -1.71 -1.13 9.44
C LYS A 20 -1.66 0.34 9.06
N THR A 21 -2.63 1.10 9.55
CA THR A 21 -2.77 2.53 9.36
C THR A 21 -2.49 3.26 10.67
N GLY A 22 -1.65 4.30 10.62
CA GLY A 22 -1.18 5.03 11.78
C GLY A 22 0.23 4.61 12.24
N PRO A 23 0.82 5.37 13.17
CA PRO A 23 2.21 5.19 13.60
C PRO A 23 2.48 3.79 14.18
N MET A 24 3.66 3.23 13.89
CA MET A 24 4.04 1.88 14.31
C MET A 24 4.33 1.76 15.83
N ASP A 25 4.51 2.88 16.52
CA ASP A 25 4.65 2.96 17.98
C ASP A 25 3.29 2.92 18.71
N GLN A 26 2.18 3.01 17.98
CA GLN A 26 0.85 2.80 18.55
C GLN A 26 0.67 1.33 18.93
N MET A 27 0.18 1.06 20.14
CA MET A 27 0.02 -0.31 20.67
C MET A 27 -0.89 -1.19 19.80
N ASN A 28 -1.93 -0.61 19.19
CA ASN A 28 -2.86 -1.27 18.28
C ASN A 28 -3.32 -0.27 17.21
N PRO A 29 -2.54 -0.07 16.13
CA PRO A 29 -2.98 0.78 15.03
C PRO A 29 -4.17 0.12 14.31
N PRO A 30 -5.15 0.91 13.83
CA PRO A 30 -6.18 0.40 12.94
C PRO A 30 -5.54 -0.26 11.70
N ALA A 31 -6.27 -1.16 11.04
CA ALA A 31 -5.82 -1.77 9.81
C ALA A 31 -6.93 -1.75 8.76
N ILE A 32 -6.53 -1.65 7.50
CA ILE A 32 -7.42 -1.79 6.34
C ILE A 32 -7.11 -3.13 5.69
N GLU A 33 -8.16 -3.90 5.40
CA GLU A 33 -8.06 -5.15 4.67
C GLU A 33 -8.19 -4.89 3.16
N PHE A 34 -7.29 -5.49 2.39
CA PHE A 34 -7.33 -5.51 0.93
C PHE A 34 -7.25 -6.95 0.45
N GLY A 35 -8.14 -7.34 -0.46
CA GLY A 35 -8.07 -8.61 -1.15
C GLY A 35 -6.96 -8.64 -2.19
N GLY A 36 -6.49 -9.84 -2.53
CA GLY A 36 -5.64 -10.04 -3.71
C GLY A 36 -6.35 -9.52 -4.97
N GLY A 37 -5.64 -8.74 -5.78
CA GLY A 37 -6.18 -8.10 -6.97
C GLY A 37 -6.90 -6.77 -6.73
N ASP A 38 -7.13 -6.35 -5.48
CA ASP A 38 -7.72 -5.05 -5.18
C ASP A 38 -6.82 -3.91 -5.67
N ILE A 39 -7.45 -2.84 -6.19
CA ILE A 39 -6.75 -1.68 -6.72
C ILE A 39 -7.07 -0.46 -5.87
N ALA A 40 -6.03 0.25 -5.43
CA ALA A 40 -6.14 1.48 -4.68
C ALA A 40 -5.36 2.61 -5.36
N GLU A 41 -5.90 3.83 -5.32
CA GLU A 41 -5.17 5.05 -5.67
C GLU A 41 -4.55 5.64 -4.40
N VAL A 42 -3.23 5.81 -4.42
CA VAL A 42 -2.42 6.16 -3.25
C VAL A 42 -1.30 7.14 -3.60
N GLN A 43 -0.67 7.73 -2.60
CA GLN A 43 0.62 8.40 -2.74
C GLN A 43 1.68 7.56 -2.02
N LEU A 44 2.78 7.26 -2.69
CA LEU A 44 3.87 6.49 -2.12
C LEU A 44 5.02 7.42 -1.69
N ARG A 45 5.63 7.12 -0.55
CA ARG A 45 6.86 7.74 -0.07
C ARG A 45 7.83 6.63 0.34
N ILE A 46 9.11 6.76 -0.02
CA ILE A 46 10.14 5.84 0.48
C ILE A 46 10.22 5.97 2.00
N SER A 47 10.09 4.85 2.71
CA SER A 47 10.23 4.84 4.16
C SER A 47 11.68 5.19 4.54
N GLU A 48 11.85 6.14 5.46
CA GLU A 48 13.18 6.50 5.97
C GLU A 48 13.75 5.43 6.92
N ALA A 49 12.90 4.53 7.40
CA ALA A 49 13.24 3.51 8.38
C ALA A 49 13.63 2.15 7.74
N ASP A 50 13.17 1.87 6.52
CA ASP A 50 13.45 0.62 5.80
C ASP A 50 13.32 0.84 4.29
N GLU A 51 14.39 0.60 3.53
CA GLU A 51 14.44 0.81 2.07
C GLU A 51 13.55 -0.16 1.27
N HIS A 52 13.23 -1.33 1.84
CA HIS A 52 12.34 -2.32 1.23
C HIS A 52 10.86 -2.01 1.45
N CYS A 53 10.56 -0.99 2.26
CA CYS A 53 9.22 -0.55 2.56
C CYS A 53 8.91 0.84 2.00
N VAL A 54 7.61 1.14 1.92
CA VAL A 54 7.10 2.48 1.61
C VAL A 54 6.03 2.90 2.60
N ASP A 55 5.88 4.20 2.77
CA ASP A 55 4.72 4.78 3.41
C ASP A 55 3.67 5.07 2.33
N ILE A 56 2.42 4.68 2.60
CA ILE A 56 1.29 4.80 1.69
C ILE A 56 0.32 5.81 2.28
N LYS A 57 -0.02 6.85 1.51
CA LYS A 57 -1.13 7.75 1.82
C LYS A 57 -2.33 7.41 0.96
N PHE A 58 -3.46 7.11 1.59
CA PHE A 58 -4.73 6.87 0.92
C PHE A 58 -5.46 8.19 0.60
N ALA A 59 -6.46 8.11 -0.29
CA ALA A 59 -7.21 9.28 -0.76
C ALA A 59 -7.99 10.01 0.35
N ASP A 60 -8.39 9.30 1.40
CA ASP A 60 -9.03 9.85 2.60
C ASP A 60 -8.06 10.61 3.52
N GLY A 61 -6.76 10.59 3.20
CA GLY A 61 -5.69 11.22 3.97
C GLY A 61 -5.03 10.29 5.00
N THR A 62 -5.51 9.06 5.15
CA THR A 62 -4.96 8.05 6.07
C THR A 62 -3.57 7.60 5.62
N TRP A 63 -2.68 7.38 6.58
CA TRP A 63 -1.32 6.89 6.32
C TRP A 63 -1.15 5.46 6.82
N ALA A 64 -0.53 4.61 6.00
CA ALA A 64 0.09 3.36 6.41
C ALA A 64 1.61 3.50 6.30
N TYR A 65 2.32 3.13 7.35
CA TYR A 65 3.78 3.26 7.41
C TYR A 65 4.46 1.92 7.25
N GLN A 66 5.64 1.92 6.65
CA GLN A 66 6.48 0.72 6.50
C GLN A 66 5.75 -0.47 5.82
N VAL A 67 4.98 -0.21 4.77
CA VAL A 67 4.33 -1.25 3.98
C VAL A 67 5.36 -1.92 3.06
N PRO A 68 5.52 -3.26 3.11
CA PRO A 68 6.44 -3.96 2.22
C PRO A 68 6.02 -3.79 0.76
N ARG A 69 6.99 -3.48 -0.11
CA ARG A 69 6.73 -3.34 -1.55
C ARG A 69 6.21 -4.63 -2.19
N ASP A 70 6.55 -5.79 -1.63
CA ASP A 70 6.12 -7.10 -2.16
C ASP A 70 4.60 -7.37 -2.02
N PHE A 71 3.88 -6.53 -1.25
CA PHE A 71 2.44 -6.71 -1.05
C PHE A 71 1.60 -6.20 -2.23
N PHE A 72 2.18 -5.35 -3.09
CA PHE A 72 1.46 -4.73 -4.19
C PHE A 72 2.36 -4.47 -5.39
N GLU A 73 1.73 -4.31 -6.55
CA GLU A 73 2.38 -3.91 -7.79
C GLU A 73 1.92 -2.50 -8.15
N GLU A 74 2.86 -1.61 -8.50
CA GLU A 74 2.51 -0.30 -9.06
C GLU A 74 1.96 -0.48 -10.47
N LEU A 75 0.69 -0.13 -10.67
CA LEU A 75 0.05 -0.10 -11.98
C LEU A 75 0.49 1.17 -12.72
N ASN A 76 1.74 1.21 -13.12
CA ASN A 76 2.23 2.24 -14.02
C ASN A 76 1.61 2.02 -15.41
N GLU A 77 1.19 3.09 -16.10
CA GLU A 77 0.88 3.07 -17.54
C GLU A 77 2.14 2.86 -18.42
N GLN A 78 3.07 2.00 -18.01
CA GLN A 78 4.25 1.71 -18.81
C GLN A 78 3.92 0.68 -19.90
N ASN A 79 3.79 1.24 -21.12
CA ASN A 79 3.95 0.65 -22.46
C ASN A 79 2.68 0.20 -23.20
N GLY A 80 1.90 1.20 -23.64
CA GLY A 80 1.65 1.32 -25.08
C GLY A 80 2.92 1.85 -25.75
N ARG A 81 3.73 0.95 -26.32
CA ARG A 81 4.82 1.31 -27.22
C ARG A 81 4.80 0.40 -28.44
#